data_AF-A0A9P5TXH7-F1
#
_entry.id   AF-A0A9P5TXH7-F1
#
_cell.length_a   1.000
_cell.length_b   1.000
_cell.length_c   1.000
_cell.angle_alpha   90.00
_cell.angle_beta   90.00
_cell.angle_gamma   90.00
#
_symmetry.space_group_name_H-M   'P 1'
#
loop_
_entity.id
_entity.type
_entity.pdbx_description
1 polymer ?
#
loop_
_entity_poly.entity_id
_entity_poly.type
_entity_poly.pdbx_seq_one_letter_code
_entity_poly.pdbx_strand_id
1 'polypeptide(L)' 'HVDWKNLAFGVCMVFVYGHFDHRKKYWLVIWEAGIALELPPGVFVLYPSSLFLHFNIDLSREHAPSRPSVFT' A
#
# COMPACT_ATOMS: atom_id res chain seq x y z
N HIS A 1 0.18 6.16 4.83
CA HIS A 1 -0.32 7.52 4.60
C HIS A 1 -1.81 7.43 4.25
N VAL A 2 -2.52 8.56 4.29
CA VAL A 2 -3.91 8.67 3.84
C VAL A 2 -3.92 9.78 2.79
N ASP A 3 -4.48 9.50 1.61
CA ASP A 3 -4.54 10.48 0.54
C ASP A 3 -5.72 11.42 0.75
N TRP A 4 -5.56 12.39 1.66
CA TRP A 4 -6.61 13.35 2.00
C TRP A 4 -7.05 14.27 0.84
N LYS A 5 -6.24 14.35 -0.24
CA LYS A 5 -6.55 15.12 -1.46
C LYS A 5 -7.36 14.33 -2.50
N ASN A 6 -7.49 13.01 -2.35
CA ASN A 6 -8.48 12.29 -3.12
C ASN A 6 -9.85 12.62 -2.54
N LEU A 7 -10.75 13.12 -3.39
CA LEU A 7 -12.19 13.28 -3.12
C LEU A 7 -12.64 12.07 -2.28
N ALA A 8 -13.39 12.23 -1.19
CA ALA A 8 -13.65 11.13 -0.23
C ALA A 8 -14.28 9.84 -0.85
N PHE A 9 -14.74 9.92 -2.10
CA PHE A 9 -15.24 8.82 -2.94
C PHE A 9 -14.30 8.36 -4.06
N GLY A 10 -13.09 8.92 -4.14
CA GLY A 10 -12.09 8.68 -5.17
C GLY A 10 -11.35 7.37 -4.90
N VAL A 11 -11.57 6.39 -5.76
CA VAL A 11 -10.72 5.21 -5.83
C VAL A 11 -9.33 5.64 -6.32
N CYS A 12 -8.28 5.23 -5.62
CA CYS A 12 -6.92 5.33 -6.13
C CYS A 12 -6.67 4.11 -7.01
N MET A 13 -6.23 4.36 -8.25
CA MET A 13 -5.84 3.31 -9.18
C MET A 13 -4.32 3.33 -9.33
N VAL A 14 -3.67 2.25 -8.89
CA VAL A 14 -2.22 2.07 -9.00
C VAL A 14 -1.94 1.03 -10.06
N PHE A 15 -1.13 1.39 -11.06
CA PHE A 15 -0.59 0.44 -12.03
C PHE A 15 0.83 0.04 -11.59
N VAL A 16 1.06 -1.27 -11.47
CA VAL A 16 2.35 -1.80 -11.05
C VAL A 16 3.13 -2.25 -12.28
N TYR A 17 4.25 -1.58 -12.54
CA TYR A 17 5.09 -1.82 -13.71
C TYR A 17 6.56 -2.04 -13.32
N GLY A 18 7.23 -2.94 -14.03
CA GLY A 18 8.66 -3.22 -13.87
C GLY A 18 9.00 -4.70 -13.76
N HIS A 19 10.30 -5.00 -13.64
CA HIS A 19 10.82 -6.34 -13.37
C HIS A 19 11.36 -6.41 -11.94
N PHE A 20 10.67 -7.14 -11.07
CA PHE A 20 11.07 -7.35 -9.67
C PHE A 20 10.51 -8.67 -9.12
N ASP A 21 11.10 -9.16 -8.03
CA ASP A 21 10.58 -10.30 -7.27
C ASP A 21 9.36 -9.85 -6.45
N HIS A 22 8.16 -10.03 -7.02
CA HIS A 22 6.90 -9.58 -6.45
C HIS A 22 6.55 -10.25 -5.11
N ARG A 23 7.15 -11.40 -4.80
CA ARG A 23 6.97 -12.05 -3.50
C ARG A 23 7.68 -11.31 -2.37
N LYS A 24 8.72 -10.53 -2.71
CA LYS A 24 9.54 -9.79 -1.73
C LYS A 24 9.31 -8.30 -1.76
N LYS A 25 8.82 -7.75 -2.87
CA LYS A 25 8.71 -6.30 -3.07
C LYS A 25 7.29 -5.91 -3.43
N TYR A 26 6.93 -4.67 -3.10
CA TYR A 26 5.66 -4.02 -3.48
C TYR A 26 4.43 -4.71 -2.88
N TRP A 27 4.38 -4.73 -1.55
CA TRP A 27 3.19 -5.14 -0.80
C TRP A 27 2.40 -3.90 -0.39
N LEU A 28 1.11 -3.86 -0.68
CA LEU A 28 0.22 -2.80 -0.20
C LEU A 28 -0.52 -3.29 1.04
N VAL A 29 -0.27 -2.66 2.18
CA VAL A 29 -1.00 -2.93 3.40
C VAL A 29 -2.09 -1.89 3.58
N ILE A 30 -3.32 -2.36 3.80
CA ILE A 30 -4.47 -1.57 4.22
C ILE A 30 -4.74 -1.92 5.68
N TRP A 31 -4.31 -1.05 6.57
CA TRP A 31 -4.20 -1.35 8.00
C TRP A 31 -5.55 -1.63 8.66
N GLU A 32 -6.52 -0.74 8.47
CA GLU A 32 -7.86 -0.85 9.05
C GLU A 32 -8.64 -2.07 8.55
N ALA A 33 -8.34 -2.53 7.33
CA ALA A 33 -8.92 -3.75 6.77
C ALA A 33 -8.20 -5.02 7.25
N GLY A 34 -7.01 -4.90 7.85
CA GLY A 34 -6.14 -6.03 8.18
C GLY A 34 -5.66 -6.80 6.95
N ILE A 35 -5.61 -6.15 5.78
CA ILE A 35 -5.29 -6.79 4.50
C ILE A 35 -3.89 -6.38 4.06
N ALA A 36 -3.10 -7.35 3.63
CA ALA A 36 -1.86 -7.14 2.90
C ALA A 36 -1.99 -7.75 1.50
N LEU A 37 -1.83 -6.92 0.47
CA LEU A 37 -1.93 -7.30 -0.94
C LEU A 37 -0.53 -7.41 -1.55
N GLU A 38 -0.21 -8.56 -2.12
CA GLU A 38 0.94 -8.75 -2.98
C GLU A 38 0.64 -8.15 -4.36
N LEU A 39 1.52 -7.27 -4.87
CA LEU A 39 1.31 -6.61 -6.15
C LEU A 39 2.27 -7.15 -7.23
N PRO A 40 1.85 -8.12 -8.07
CA PRO A 40 2.66 -8.57 -9.18
C PRO A 40 2.75 -7.52 -10.29
N PRO A 41 3.83 -7.53 -11.09
CA PRO A 41 3.96 -6.62 -12.22
C PRO A 41 2.84 -6.88 -13.25
N GLY A 42 2.30 -5.80 -13.81
CA GLY A 42 1.25 -5.84 -14.83
C GLY A 42 -0.18 -5.75 -14.30
N VAL A 43 -0.39 -5.57 -12.98
CA VAL A 43 -1.74 -5.44 -12.41
C VAL A 43 -2.13 -4.00 -12.11
N PHE A 44 -3.45 -3.79 -12.10
CA PHE A 44 -4.08 -2.60 -11.55
C PHE A 44 -4.68 -2.92 -10.20
N VAL A 45 -4.43 -2.07 -9.22
CA VAL A 45 -5.09 -2.13 -7.91
C VAL A 45 -5.91 -0.88 -7.70
N LEU A 46 -7.18 -1.09 -7.40
CA LEU A 46 -8.13 -0.04 -7.08
C LEU A 46 -8.54 -0.19 -5.62
N TYR A 47 -8.33 0.86 -4.83
CA TYR A 47 -8.74 0.86 -3.44
C TYR A 47 -9.10 2.29 -2.98
N PRO A 48 -9.98 2.44 -1.97
CA PRO A 48 -10.37 3.74 -1.47
C PRO A 48 -9.28 4.33 -0.56
N SER A 49 -8.28 4.99 -1.16
CA SER A 49 -7.05 5.42 -0.46
C SER A 49 -7.25 6.57 0.54
N SER A 50 -8.38 7.29 0.45
CA SER A 50 -8.78 8.36 1.38
C SER A 50 -9.49 7.80 2.64
N LEU A 51 -10.05 6.59 2.56
CA LEU A 51 -10.81 5.97 3.66
C LEU A 51 -9.94 5.15 4.62
N PHE A 52 -8.84 4.58 4.13
CA PHE A 52 -8.01 3.68 4.92
C PHE A 52 -6.55 4.09 4.96
N LEU A 53 -5.94 3.92 6.13
CA LEU A 53 -4.50 4.00 6.28
C LEU A 53 -3.85 2.90 5.46
N HIS A 54 -3.02 3.30 4.50
CA HIS A 54 -2.33 2.37 3.62
C HIS A 54 -0.85 2.71 3.46
N PHE A 55 -0.01 1.71 3.24
CA PHE A 55 1.43 1.90 3.04
C PHE A 55 2.04 0.73 2.27
N ASN A 56 3.18 1.00 1.64
CA ASN A 56 3.93 -0.04 0.92
C ASN A 56 4.99 -0.66 1.83
N ILE A 57 5.10 -1.99 1.80
CA ILE A 57 6.15 -2.75 2.46
C ILE A 57 7.05 -3.39 1.40
N ASP A 58 8.36 -3.35 1.67
CA ASP A 58 9.38 -4.09 0.96
C ASP A 58 9.98 -5.12 1.93
N LEU A 59 9.60 -6.39 1.76
CA LEU A 59 10.07 -7.50 2.58
C LEU A 59 11.51 -7.91 2.25
N SER A 60 12.10 -7.38 1.17
CA SER A 60 13.52 -7.60 0.86
C SER A 60 14.46 -6.75 1.72
N ARG A 61 13.92 -5.74 2.42
CA ARG A 61 14.68 -4.98 3.41
C ARG A 61 14.49 -5.63 4.77
N GLU A 62 15.58 -6.08 5.37
CA GLU A 62 15.64 -6.71 6.71
C GLU A 62 15.21 -5.79 7.88
N HIS A 63 14.72 -4.59 7.57
CA HIS A 63 14.27 -3.60 8.54
C HIS A 63 12.73 -3.61 8.61
N ALA A 64 12.18 -4.36 9.56
CA ALA A 64 10.75 -4.33 9.84
C ALA A 64 10.29 -2.88 10.10
N PRO A 65 9.15 -2.43 9.54
CA PRO A 65 8.64 -1.09 9.79
C PRO A 65 8.36 -0.95 11.29
N SER A 66 9.07 -0.04 11.96
CA SER A 66 8.77 0.36 13.33
C SER A 66 7.38 1.00 13.38
N ARG A 67 6.67 0.82 14.51
CA ARG A 67 5.31 1.35 14.75
C ARG A 67 5.20 2.77 14.18
N PRO A 68 4.17 3.09 13.38
CA PRO A 68 3.92 4.49 13.04
C PRO A 68 3.71 5.24 14.36
N SER A 69 4.51 6.28 14.60
CA SER A 69 4.29 7.19 15.71
C SER A 69 2.92 7.82 15.52
N VAL A 70 1.93 7.29 16.21
CA VAL A 70 0.63 7.92 16.38
C VAL A 70 0.93 9.29 16.98
N PHE A 71 0.73 10.34 16.19
CA PHE A 71 0.74 11.70 16.69
C PHE A 71 -0.38 11.78 17.73
N THR A 72 -0.01 12.33 18.89
CA THR A 72 -0.80 12.49 20.12
C THR A 72 -2.24 12.92 19.90
#